data_AF-A0A0F9JPA3-F1
#
_entry.id   AF-A0A0F9JPA3-F1
#
_cell.length_a   1.000
_cell.length_b   1.000
_cell.length_c   1.000
_cell.angle_alpha   90.00
_cell.angle_beta   90.00
_cell.angle_gamma   90.00
#
_symmetry.space_group_name_H-M   'P 1'
#
loop_
_entity.id
_entity.type
_entity.pdbx_description
1 polymer ?
#
loop_
_entity_poly.entity_id
_entity_poly.type
_entity_poly.pdbx_seq_one_letter_code
_entity_poly.pdbx_strand_id
1 'polypeptide(L)'
;MINFFICVVLSIMISFGMAIALVEKGDRYPIRKPKLILRKLIRKFSRKFDKVLYCTTCLSFYFCLFSDIVICIIAYQFGFFYFFWPFSGFAAVGFSWFVIEFLNALDQNKEE
;
A
#
# COMPACT_ATOMS: atom_id res chain seq x y z
N MET A 1 -16.35 -10.84 14.79
CA MET A 1 -16.69 -9.81 13.78
C MET A 1 -15.85 -8.54 13.95
N ILE A 2 -15.77 -7.96 15.16
CA ILE A 2 -14.97 -6.74 15.46
C ILE A 2 -13.48 -6.91 15.05
N ASN A 3 -12.85 -8.04 15.39
CA ASN A 3 -11.45 -8.29 15.04
C ASN A 3 -11.21 -8.35 13.52
N PHE A 4 -12.16 -8.88 12.75
CA PHE A 4 -12.03 -8.97 11.29
C PHE A 4 -12.06 -7.58 10.64
N PHE A 5 -13.02 -6.74 11.05
CA PHE A 5 -13.14 -5.38 10.53
C PHE A 5 -11.88 -4.55 10.83
N ILE A 6 -11.34 -4.66 12.06
CA ILE A 6 -10.10 -4.00 12.45
C ILE A 6 -8.93 -4.44 11.55
N CYS A 7 -8.79 -5.75 11.27
CA CYS A 7 -7.77 -6.26 10.37
C CYS A 7 -7.87 -5.67 8.94
N VAL A 8 -9.09 -5.56 8.40
CA VAL A 8 -9.32 -4.96 7.08
C VAL A 8 -8.90 -3.49 7.06
N VAL A 9 -9.34 -2.71 8.06
CA VAL A 9 -9.00 -1.28 8.15
C VAL A 9 -7.49 -1.10 8.31
N LEU A 10 -6.85 -1.89 9.17
CA LEU A 10 -5.39 -1.88 9.34
C LEU A 10 -4.67 -2.21 8.03
N SER A 11 -5.13 -3.22 7.30
CA SER A 11 -4.53 -3.59 6.02
C SER A 11 -4.61 -2.46 4.99
N ILE A 12 -5.77 -1.78 4.89
CA ILE A 12 -5.95 -0.62 4.01
C ILE A 12 -5.02 0.54 4.43
N MET A 13 -4.96 0.86 5.73
CA MET A 13 -4.11 1.96 6.22
C MET A 13 -2.62 1.68 6.04
N ILE A 14 -2.17 0.46 6.36
CA ILE A 14 -0.77 0.05 6.21
C ILE A 14 -0.38 0.06 4.73
N SER A 15 -1.23 -0.47 3.85
CA SER A 15 -0.93 -0.54 2.42
C SER A 15 -0.85 0.84 1.77
N PHE A 16 -1.77 1.75 2.10
CA PHE A 16 -1.73 3.14 1.65
C PHE A 16 -0.50 3.89 2.19
N GLY A 17 -0.24 3.78 3.50
CA GLY A 17 0.89 4.45 4.15
C GLY A 17 2.23 4.00 3.57
N MET A 18 2.41 2.70 3.36
CA MET A 18 3.60 2.14 2.73
C MET A 18 3.75 2.56 1.27
N ALA A 19 2.64 2.62 0.52
CA ALA A 19 2.65 3.07 -0.86
C ALA A 19 3.12 4.53 -0.97
N ILE A 20 2.54 5.43 -0.18
CA ILE A 20 2.96 6.84 -0.14
C ILE A 20 4.40 6.98 0.32
N ALA A 21 4.77 6.32 1.40
CA ALA A 21 6.13 6.39 1.94
C ALA A 21 7.17 5.99 0.88
N LEU A 22 6.90 4.93 0.12
CA LEU A 22 7.83 4.45 -0.91
C LEU A 22 7.84 5.32 -2.19
N VAL A 23 6.68 5.80 -2.63
CA VAL A 23 6.57 6.60 -3.85
C VAL A 23 7.05 8.04 -3.61
N GLU A 24 6.45 8.73 -2.63
CA GLU A 24 6.67 10.16 -2.38
C GLU A 24 7.94 10.47 -1.58
N LYS A 25 8.24 9.64 -0.58
CA LYS A 25 9.40 9.83 0.31
C LYS A 25 10.55 8.87 0.01
N GLY A 26 10.41 8.09 -1.06
CA GLY A 26 11.33 7.03 -1.42
C GLY A 26 12.79 7.44 -1.63
N ASP A 27 13.05 8.71 -1.97
CA ASP A 27 14.40 9.19 -2.23
C ASP A 27 15.08 9.79 -0.98
N ARG A 28 14.34 9.92 0.12
CA ARG A 28 14.83 10.42 1.42
C ARG A 28 15.20 9.28 2.37
N TYR A 29 16.14 9.54 3.28
CA TYR A 29 16.45 8.61 4.38
C TYR A 29 15.28 8.57 5.38
N PRO A 30 14.89 7.41 5.95
CA PRO A 30 15.48 6.07 5.83
C PRO A 30 14.97 5.21 4.67
N ILE A 31 13.96 5.69 3.92
CA ILE A 31 13.18 4.91 2.94
C ILE A 31 13.98 4.59 1.67
N ARG A 32 15.01 5.38 1.37
CA ARG A 32 15.91 5.14 0.24
C ARG A 32 16.53 3.75 0.22
N LYS A 33 16.92 3.20 1.38
CA LYS A 33 17.51 1.86 1.49
C LYS A 33 16.51 0.76 1.07
N PRO A 34 15.31 0.65 1.69
CA PRO A 34 14.33 -0.36 1.30
C PRO A 34 13.83 -0.17 -0.14
N LYS A 35 13.66 1.06 -0.65
CA LYS A 35 13.30 1.30 -2.07
C LYS A 35 14.34 0.75 -3.04
N LEU A 36 15.63 0.94 -2.77
CA LEU A 36 16.70 0.40 -3.61
C LEU A 36 16.71 -1.14 -3.61
N ILE A 37 16.50 -1.77 -2.45
CA ILE A 37 16.41 -3.24 -2.35
C ILE A 37 15.19 -3.73 -3.12
N LEU A 38 14.02 -3.12 -2.89
CA LEU A 38 12.78 -3.50 -3.56
C LEU A 38 12.88 -3.33 -5.08
N ARG A 39 13.47 -2.22 -5.56
CA ARG A 39 13.72 -2.00 -6.99
C ARG A 39 14.63 -3.07 -7.59
N LYS A 40 15.70 -3.47 -6.89
CA LYS A 40 16.58 -4.57 -7.36
C LYS A 40 15.82 -5.90 -7.46
N LEU A 41 14.99 -6.21 -6.46
CA LEU A 41 14.17 -7.43 -6.45
C LEU A 41 13.14 -7.43 -7.59
N ILE A 42 12.41 -6.33 -7.77
CA ILE A 42 11.38 -6.21 -8.81
C ILE A 42 12.00 -6.28 -10.21
N ARG A 43 13.15 -5.63 -10.44
CA ARG A 43 13.87 -5.72 -11.72
C ARG A 43 14.34 -7.14 -12.04
N LYS A 44 14.66 -7.94 -11.02
CA LYS A 44 14.99 -9.36 -11.19
C LYS A 44 13.78 -10.18 -11.61
N PHE A 45 12.58 -9.81 -11.15
CA PHE A 45 11.34 -10.49 -11.51
C PHE A 45 10.87 -10.10 -12.93
N SER A 46 10.76 -8.80 -13.22
CA SER A 46 10.50 -8.30 -14.58
C SER A 46 10.65 -6.79 -14.67
N ARG A 47 11.23 -6.32 -15.77
CA ARG A 47 11.38 -4.87 -16.06
C ARG A 47 10.03 -4.15 -16.19
N LYS A 48 8.94 -4.86 -16.52
CA LYS A 48 7.60 -4.25 -16.66
C LYS A 48 7.05 -3.75 -15.32
N PHE A 49 7.43 -4.39 -14.20
CA PHE A 49 6.99 -3.99 -12.87
C PHE A 49 7.74 -2.77 -12.31
N ASP A 50 8.79 -2.27 -13.01
CA ASP A 50 9.49 -1.05 -12.57
C ASP A 50 8.53 0.16 -12.58
N LYS A 51 7.52 0.17 -13.46
CA LYS A 51 6.49 1.22 -13.49
C LYS A 51 5.55 1.21 -12.27
N VAL A 52 5.30 0.03 -11.70
CA VAL A 52 4.42 -0.13 -10.52
C VAL A 52 4.99 0.57 -9.30
N LEU A 53 6.32 0.61 -9.17
CA LEU A 53 7.03 1.30 -8.08
C LEU A 53 6.83 2.82 -8.03
N TYR A 54 6.29 3.42 -9.09
CA TYR A 54 6.01 4.87 -9.16
C TYR A 54 4.53 5.21 -9.06
N CYS A 55 3.65 4.21 -9.06
CA CYS A 55 2.21 4.40 -9.04
C CYS A 55 1.70 4.08 -7.62
N THR A 56 1.36 5.10 -6.83
CA THR A 56 0.88 4.93 -5.44
C THR A 56 -0.36 4.03 -5.37
N THR A 57 -1.31 4.20 -6.30
CA THR A 57 -2.52 3.38 -6.38
C THR A 57 -2.18 1.92 -6.69
N CYS A 58 -1.38 1.67 -7.73
CA CYS A 58 -0.94 0.32 -8.11
C CYS A 58 -0.15 -0.36 -6.97
N LEU A 59 0.74 0.39 -6.33
CA LEU A 59 1.59 -0.12 -5.26
C LEU A 59 0.79 -0.40 -3.98
N SER A 60 -0.25 0.39 -3.70
CA SER A 60 -1.17 0.14 -2.57
C SER A 60 -1.86 -1.22 -2.68
N PHE A 61 -2.23 -1.65 -3.88
CA PHE A 61 -2.82 -2.99 -4.11
C PHE A 61 -1.87 -4.11 -3.70
N TYR A 62 -0.59 -4.03 -4.08
CA TYR A 62 0.42 -5.04 -3.75
C TYR A 62 0.87 -4.97 -2.29
N PHE A 63 0.98 -3.77 -1.72
CA PHE A 63 1.24 -3.64 -0.28
C PHE A 63 0.07 -4.15 0.55
N CYS A 64 -1.16 -4.12 0.03
CA CYS A 64 -2.32 -4.71 0.70
C CYS A 64 -2.22 -6.24 0.77
N LEU A 65 -1.71 -6.90 -0.28
CA LEU A 65 -1.38 -8.32 -0.20
C LEU A 65 -0.33 -8.60 0.88
N PHE A 66 0.74 -7.79 0.93
CA PHE A 66 1.78 -7.94 1.93
C PHE A 66 1.25 -7.73 3.35
N SER A 67 0.45 -6.69 3.60
CA SER A 67 -0.16 -6.45 4.91
C SER A 67 -1.15 -7.54 5.29
N ASP A 68 -1.97 -8.03 4.36
CA ASP A 68 -2.88 -9.15 4.62
C ASP A 68 -2.12 -10.42 5.01
N ILE A 69 -1.00 -10.74 4.36
CA ILE A 69 -0.14 -11.88 4.73
C ILE A 69 0.42 -11.69 6.14
N VAL A 70 0.97 -10.51 6.46
CA VAL A 70 1.53 -10.23 7.80
C VAL A 70 0.46 -10.33 8.88
N ILE A 71 -0.71 -9.72 8.64
CA ILE A 71 -1.84 -9.77 9.57
C ILE A 71 -2.36 -11.21 9.69
N CYS A 72 -2.41 -11.99 8.62
CA CYS A 72 -2.78 -13.41 8.65
C CYS A 72 -1.86 -14.22 9.57
N ILE A 73 -0.54 -14.02 9.46
CA ILE A 73 0.44 -14.72 10.29
C ILE A 73 0.25 -14.38 11.77
N ILE A 74 0.07 -13.09 12.08
CA ILE A 74 -0.16 -12.62 13.45
C ILE A 74 -1.48 -13.18 13.98
N ALA A 75 -2.56 -13.04 13.21
CA ALA A 75 -3.90 -13.52 13.57
C ALA A 75 -3.90 -15.03 13.87
N TYR A 76 -3.15 -15.82 13.09
CA TYR A 76 -3.06 -17.27 13.27
C TYR A 76 -2.45 -17.63 14.63
N GLN A 77 -1.47 -16.85 15.12
CA GLN A 77 -0.91 -17.04 16.47
C GLN A 77 -1.92 -16.78 17.58
N PHE A 78 -2.94 -15.94 17.34
CA PHE A 78 -4.04 -15.67 18.25
C PHE A 78 -5.26 -16.57 18.03
N GLY A 79 -5.16 -17.60 17.17
CA GLY A 79 -6.24 -18.58 16.93
C GLY A 79 -7.32 -18.11 15.96
N PHE A 80 -7.05 -17.11 15.12
CA PHE A 80 -8.00 -16.58 14.14
C PHE A 80 -7.37 -16.51 12.74
N PHE A 81 -8.14 -16.82 11.69
CA PHE A 81 -7.68 -16.73 10.31
C PHE A 81 -8.20 -15.46 9.64
N TYR A 82 -7.28 -14.67 9.06
CA TYR A 82 -7.60 -13.46 8.31
C TYR A 82 -6.88 -13.47 6.97
N PHE A 83 -7.63 -13.47 5.87
CA PHE A 83 -7.12 -13.22 4.53
C PHE A 83 -8.27 -12.68 3.68
N PHE A 84 -8.16 -11.45 3.18
CA PHE A 84 -9.26 -10.80 2.46
C PHE A 84 -8.86 -10.23 1.09
N TRP A 85 -7.60 -10.38 0.72
CA TRP A 85 -7.13 -10.08 -0.62
C TRP A 85 -7.82 -11.01 -1.63
N PRO A 86 -8.35 -10.49 -2.76
CA PRO A 86 -8.08 -9.18 -3.36
C PRO A 86 -9.03 -8.03 -2.97
N PHE A 87 -10.08 -8.27 -2.18
CA PHE A 87 -11.09 -7.26 -1.87
C PHE A 87 -10.53 -6.11 -1.03
N SER A 88 -9.72 -6.43 -0.02
CA SER A 88 -8.93 -5.44 0.74
C SER A 88 -8.06 -4.58 -0.18
N GLY A 89 -7.45 -5.20 -1.19
CA GLY A 89 -6.64 -4.52 -2.20
C GLY A 89 -7.44 -3.55 -3.06
N PHE A 90 -8.63 -3.95 -3.54
CA PHE A 90 -9.51 -3.04 -4.28
C PHE A 90 -9.98 -1.86 -3.42
N ALA A 91 -10.30 -2.11 -2.15
CA ALA A 91 -10.64 -1.04 -1.21
C ALA A 91 -9.47 -0.07 -1.00
N ALA A 92 -8.23 -0.58 -0.88
CA ALA A 92 -7.02 0.25 -0.77
C ALA A 92 -6.77 1.08 -2.04
N VAL A 93 -7.01 0.53 -3.23
CA VAL A 93 -6.92 1.27 -4.50
C VAL A 93 -7.96 2.39 -4.54
N GLY A 94 -9.23 2.09 -4.21
CA GLY A 94 -10.28 3.11 -4.18
C GLY A 94 -9.99 4.22 -3.18
N PHE A 95 -9.54 3.86 -1.98
CA PHE A 95 -9.14 4.81 -0.95
C PHE A 95 -7.96 5.69 -1.40
N SER A 96 -6.90 5.09 -1.95
CA SER A 96 -5.73 5.84 -2.42
C SER A 96 -6.06 6.78 -3.57
N TRP A 97 -6.91 6.34 -4.51
CA TRP A 97 -7.42 7.18 -5.59
C TRP A 97 -8.18 8.38 -5.04
N PHE A 98 -9.17 8.13 -4.17
CA PHE A 98 -9.99 9.18 -3.56
C PHE A 98 -9.15 10.24 -2.84
N VAL A 99 -8.17 9.82 -2.04
CA VAL A 99 -7.31 10.77 -1.30
C VAL A 99 -6.45 11.59 -2.26
N ILE A 100 -5.89 10.99 -3.30
CA ILE A 100 -5.09 11.73 -4.29
C ILE A 100 -5.96 12.75 -5.04
N GLU A 101 -7.15 12.35 -5.48
CA GLU A 101 -8.09 13.23 -6.18
C GLU A 101 -8.54 14.40 -5.29
N PHE A 102 -8.83 14.12 -4.01
CA PHE A 102 -9.14 15.15 -3.03
C PHE A 102 -7.99 16.14 -2.81
N LEU A 103 -6.74 15.66 -2.70
CA LEU A 103 -5.57 16.52 -2.56
C LEU A 103 -5.36 17.40 -3.81
N ASN A 104 -5.54 16.84 -5.00
CA ASN A 104 -5.43 17.59 -6.26
C ASN A 104 -6.49 18.69 -6.35
N ALA A 105 -7.73 18.41 -5.94
CA ALA A 105 -8.80 19.41 -5.92
C ALA A 105 -8.51 20.56 -4.93
N LEU A 106 -7.89 20.27 -3.78
CA LEU A 106 -7.48 21.30 -2.83
C LEU A 106 -6.34 22.19 -3.36
N ASP A 107 -5.44 21.62 -4.17
CA ASP A 107 -4.31 22.38 -4.72
C ASP A 107 -4.78 23.33 -5.84
N GLN A 108 -5.70 22.89 -6.69
CA GLN A 108 -6.30 23.73 -7.75
C GLN A 108 -6.97 25.00 -7.21
N ASN A 109 -7.62 24.92 -6.04
CA ASN A 109 -8.29 26.05 -5.41
C ASN A 109 -7.33 27.10 -4.81
N LYS A 110 -6.01 26.85 -4.76
CA LYS A 110 -5.02 27.81 -4.23
C LYS A 110 -4.39 28.69 -5.31
N GLU A 111 -4.57 28.34 -6.58
CA GLU A 111 -4.00 29.08 -7.71
C GLU A 111 -4.98 30.11 -8.30
N GLU A 112 -6.22 30.16 -7.81
CA GLU A 112 -7.24 31.20 -8.09
C GLU A 112 -7.31 32.27 -6.99
#